data_AF-A0A9Q9ATM7-F1
#
_entry.id   AF-A0A9Q9ATM7-F1
#
_cell.length_a   1.000
_cell.length_b   1.000
_cell.length_c   1.000
_cell.angle_alpha   90.00
_cell.angle_beta   90.00
_cell.angle_gamma   90.00
#
_symmetry.space_group_name_H-M   'P 1'
#
loop_
_entity.id
_entity.type
_entity.pdbx_description
1 polymer ?
#
loop_
_entity_poly.entity_id
_entity_poly.type
_entity_poly.pdbx_seq_one_letter_code
_entity_poly.pdbx_strand_id
1 'polypeptide(L)'
;MPSTKIEVAWAVEVKVHKLGASLEAYDRLQPTLATIRLCTRFGTGDKATINKLLVELIQQIEDLIMQDERLKTIPAWARDFRCWSSRCEQIDHITDDGMLEHYNQMMEDIPHSYDSEDEEDQACCYSCLIRRRQRSTVNQMFDKLSKVLLRDFGLKVWMSHVRTAGIDEVTDKNKAQFTKAYLYLPASTFAVQEWDPIFGEYSYSPRRQPKESGSASSLDVPPTPSMDSLARFDRALKALSLRTVCDAQASSSKPVVWPEGDQQESTASQKVKIRPKPKLTMLIRNCDDSEW
;
A
#
# COMPACT_ATOMS: atom_id res chain seq x y z
N MET A 1 2.05 26.82 6.95
CA MET A 1 1.71 27.13 5.55
C MET A 1 1.77 25.84 4.75
N PRO A 2 0.82 25.62 3.82
CA PRO A 2 0.85 24.47 2.92
C PRO A 2 2.17 24.44 2.14
N SER A 3 2.87 23.32 2.23
CA SER A 3 4.05 23.08 1.41
C SER A 3 3.87 21.78 0.65
N THR A 4 4.15 21.77 -0.64
CA THR A 4 4.14 20.57 -1.45
C THR A 4 5.57 20.14 -1.71
N LYS A 5 5.90 18.92 -1.30
CA LYS A 5 7.15 18.27 -1.67
C LYS A 5 6.97 17.52 -2.99
N ILE A 6 7.77 17.90 -3.98
CA ILE A 6 7.85 17.23 -5.28
C ILE A 6 9.18 16.48 -5.32
N GLU A 7 9.14 15.20 -5.64
CA GLU A 7 10.31 14.32 -5.66
C GLU A 7 10.32 13.50 -6.96
N VAL A 8 11.45 13.45 -7.65
CA VAL A 8 11.61 12.65 -8.86
C VAL A 8 12.53 11.48 -8.55
N ALA A 9 12.05 10.25 -8.76
CA ALA A 9 12.79 9.05 -8.42
C ALA A 9 12.50 7.88 -9.36
N TRP A 10 13.46 6.96 -9.46
CA TRP A 10 13.24 5.65 -10.05
C TRP A 10 12.45 4.79 -9.06
N ALA A 11 11.23 4.42 -9.44
CA ALA A 11 10.27 3.81 -8.52
C ALA A 11 9.53 2.61 -9.12
N VAL A 12 9.06 1.74 -8.23
CA VAL A 12 8.22 0.58 -8.54
C VAL A 12 6.94 0.64 -7.72
N GLU A 13 5.79 0.62 -8.39
CA GLU A 13 4.48 0.61 -7.72
C GLU A 13 4.18 -0.77 -7.12
N VAL A 14 3.80 -0.78 -5.84
CA VAL A 14 3.47 -1.99 -5.06
C VAL A 14 2.15 -1.83 -4.32
N LYS A 15 1.50 -2.95 -3.97
CA LYS A 15 0.27 -2.94 -3.18
C LYS A 15 0.58 -2.66 -1.71
N VAL A 16 0.03 -1.58 -1.15
CA VAL A 16 0.31 -1.09 0.21
C VAL A 16 0.12 -2.17 1.28
N HIS A 17 -1.06 -2.78 1.36
CA HIS A 17 -1.36 -3.82 2.38
C HIS A 17 -0.43 -5.03 2.27
N LYS A 18 -0.04 -5.43 1.05
CA LYS A 18 0.91 -6.54 0.85
C LYS A 18 2.32 -6.14 1.27
N LEU A 19 2.73 -4.90 0.98
CA LEU A 19 4.02 -4.37 1.41
C LEU A 19 4.11 -4.35 2.94
N GLY A 20 3.12 -3.77 3.61
CA GLY A 20 3.06 -3.71 5.08
C GLY A 20 3.13 -5.10 5.71
N ALA A 21 2.25 -6.01 5.32
CA ALA A 21 2.23 -7.39 5.83
C ALA A 21 3.54 -8.13 5.59
N SER A 22 4.13 -7.98 4.40
CA SER A 22 5.38 -8.66 4.05
C SER A 22 6.58 -8.12 4.82
N LEU A 23 6.60 -6.81 5.10
CA LEU A 23 7.64 -6.19 5.91
C LEU A 23 7.51 -6.56 7.38
N GLU A 24 6.30 -6.57 7.92
CA GLU A 24 6.06 -6.99 9.30
C GLU A 24 6.44 -8.46 9.50
N ALA A 25 6.02 -9.35 8.60
CA ALA A 25 6.43 -10.75 8.63
C ALA A 25 7.96 -10.90 8.55
N TYR A 26 8.62 -10.11 7.70
CA TYR A 26 10.07 -10.13 7.56
C TYR A 26 10.79 -9.67 8.84
N ASP A 27 10.33 -8.58 9.45
CA ASP A 27 10.93 -8.03 10.68
C ASP A 27 10.76 -9.01 11.86
N ARG A 28 9.60 -9.64 11.99
CA ARG A 28 9.34 -10.68 13.02
C ARG A 28 10.19 -11.92 12.82
N LEU A 29 10.36 -12.38 11.57
CA LEU A 29 11.07 -13.62 11.26
C LEU A 29 12.58 -13.44 11.11
N GLN A 30 13.09 -12.20 11.11
CA GLN A 30 14.52 -11.90 10.97
C GLN A 30 15.40 -12.73 11.92
N PRO A 31 15.11 -12.81 13.24
CA PRO A 31 15.90 -13.63 14.16
C PRO A 31 15.86 -15.13 13.82
N THR A 32 14.71 -15.65 13.42
CA THR A 32 14.52 -17.07 13.04
C THR A 32 15.29 -17.40 11.76
N LEU A 33 15.17 -16.55 10.74
CA LEU A 33 15.90 -16.70 9.47
C LEU A 33 17.42 -16.60 9.70
N ALA A 34 17.86 -15.66 10.54
CA ALA A 34 19.26 -15.53 10.93
C ALA A 34 19.75 -16.80 11.64
N THR A 35 18.96 -17.36 12.56
CA THR A 35 19.29 -18.61 13.26
C THR A 35 19.44 -19.77 12.28
N ILE A 36 18.50 -19.97 11.34
CA ILE A 36 18.59 -21.00 10.31
C ILE A 36 19.88 -20.85 9.49
N ARG A 37 20.20 -19.62 9.07
CA ARG A 37 21.42 -19.32 8.31
C ARG A 37 22.70 -19.53 9.12
N LEU A 38 22.69 -19.25 10.41
CA LEU A 38 23.84 -19.49 11.29
C LEU A 38 24.05 -20.98 11.56
N CYS A 39 22.98 -21.71 11.86
CA CYS A 39 23.04 -23.17 12.07
C CYS A 39 23.53 -23.90 10.82
N THR A 40 23.13 -23.46 9.63
CA THR A 40 23.56 -24.06 8.36
C THR A 40 25.01 -23.72 8.02
N ARG A 41 25.50 -22.51 8.33
CA ARG A 41 26.89 -22.09 8.05
C ARG A 41 27.91 -22.58 9.06
N PHE A 42 27.57 -22.61 10.34
CA PHE A 42 28.52 -22.84 11.44
C PHE A 42 28.22 -24.09 12.26
N GLY A 43 27.20 -24.86 11.92
CA GLY A 43 26.90 -26.11 12.64
C GLY A 43 28.04 -27.12 12.49
N THR A 44 28.71 -27.45 13.60
CA THR A 44 29.75 -28.50 13.67
C THR A 44 29.32 -29.65 14.57
N GLY A 45 29.65 -30.89 14.19
CA GLY A 45 29.45 -32.10 14.99
C GLY A 45 28.50 -33.12 14.37
N ASP A 46 28.56 -34.36 14.83
CA ASP A 46 27.83 -35.50 14.25
C ASP A 46 26.29 -35.35 14.34
N LYS A 47 25.82 -34.51 15.26
CA LYS A 47 24.39 -34.20 15.46
C LYS A 47 23.89 -33.01 14.64
N ALA A 48 24.77 -32.27 13.96
CA ALA A 48 24.41 -31.06 13.24
C ALA A 48 23.88 -31.36 11.82
N THR A 49 22.87 -32.23 11.68
CA THR A 49 22.34 -32.68 10.38
C THR A 49 21.85 -31.55 9.46
N ILE A 50 21.48 -30.41 10.04
CA ILE A 50 21.04 -29.20 9.32
C ILE A 50 22.14 -28.65 8.39
N ASN A 51 23.43 -28.82 8.72
CA ASN A 51 24.53 -28.34 7.87
C ASN A 51 24.67 -29.13 6.55
N LYS A 52 24.04 -30.31 6.46
CA LYS A 52 24.05 -31.16 5.26
C LYS A 52 22.91 -30.83 4.30
N LEU A 53 22.00 -29.94 4.68
CA LEU A 53 20.91 -29.50 3.81
C LEU A 53 21.46 -28.68 2.66
N LEU A 54 20.99 -28.99 1.46
CA LEU A 54 21.27 -28.21 0.26
C LEU A 54 20.74 -26.77 0.42
N VAL A 55 21.46 -25.80 -0.13
CA VAL A 55 21.09 -24.37 -0.05
C VAL A 55 19.69 -24.12 -0.61
N GLU A 56 19.29 -24.88 -1.63
CA GLU A 56 17.97 -24.82 -2.24
C GLU A 56 16.86 -25.21 -1.26
N LEU A 57 17.07 -26.25 -0.46
CA LEU A 57 16.08 -26.67 0.55
C LEU A 57 15.96 -25.65 1.68
N ILE A 58 17.08 -25.04 2.09
CA ILE A 58 17.07 -23.97 3.08
C ILE A 58 16.27 -22.78 2.54
N GLN A 59 16.50 -22.37 1.29
CA GLN A 59 15.74 -21.28 0.67
C GLN A 59 14.24 -21.61 0.60
N GLN A 60 13.88 -22.86 0.29
CA GLN A 60 12.47 -23.29 0.28
C GLN A 60 11.85 -23.22 1.68
N ILE A 61 12.57 -23.62 2.73
CA ILE A 61 12.11 -23.50 4.11
C ILE A 61 11.92 -22.03 4.50
N GLU A 62 12.89 -21.16 4.16
CA GLU A 62 12.76 -19.72 4.40
C GLU A 62 11.54 -19.13 3.68
N ASP A 63 11.33 -19.51 2.42
CA ASP A 63 10.21 -19.05 1.61
C ASP A 63 8.86 -19.53 2.18
N LEU A 64 8.78 -20.77 2.67
CA LEU A 64 7.58 -21.34 3.31
C LEU A 64 7.24 -20.65 4.64
N ILE A 65 8.23 -20.47 5.52
CA ILE A 65 8.02 -19.78 6.81
C ILE A 65 7.58 -18.33 6.57
N MET A 66 8.24 -17.64 5.64
CA MET A 66 7.85 -16.29 5.24
C MET A 66 6.45 -16.23 4.64
N GLN A 67 6.06 -17.22 3.83
CA GLN A 67 4.73 -17.26 3.24
C GLN A 67 3.64 -17.48 4.29
N ASP A 68 3.86 -18.38 5.25
CA ASP A 68 2.92 -18.65 6.34
C ASP A 68 2.67 -17.40 7.20
N GLU A 69 3.74 -16.72 7.63
CA GLU A 69 3.61 -15.51 8.46
C GLU A 69 2.96 -14.35 7.69
N ARG A 70 3.19 -14.25 6.38
CA ARG A 70 2.48 -13.28 5.53
C ARG A 70 0.98 -13.56 5.45
N LEU A 71 0.59 -14.82 5.28
CA LEU A 71 -0.83 -15.19 5.19
C LEU A 71 -1.58 -14.84 6.49
N LYS A 72 -0.90 -14.93 7.63
CA LYS A 72 -1.45 -14.51 8.94
C LYS A 72 -1.61 -12.99 9.06
N THR A 73 -0.66 -12.21 8.54
CA THR A 73 -0.63 -10.74 8.70
C THR A 73 -1.43 -9.98 7.65
N ILE A 74 -1.58 -10.53 6.43
CA ILE A 74 -2.28 -9.87 5.31
C ILE A 74 -3.71 -9.43 5.65
N PRO A 75 -4.57 -10.25 6.29
CA PRO A 75 -5.96 -9.85 6.59
C PRO A 75 -6.04 -8.62 7.50
N ALA A 76 -5.21 -8.58 8.55
CA ALA A 76 -5.14 -7.44 9.46
C ALA A 76 -4.69 -6.17 8.73
N TRP A 77 -3.61 -6.27 7.94
CA TRP A 77 -3.15 -5.14 7.11
C TRP A 77 -4.17 -4.68 6.08
N ALA A 78 -4.92 -5.59 5.47
CA ALA A 78 -5.94 -5.24 4.49
C ALA A 78 -7.09 -4.46 5.14
N ARG A 79 -7.55 -4.89 6.33
CA ARG A 79 -8.57 -4.20 7.12
C ARG A 79 -8.09 -2.82 7.59
N ASP A 80 -6.91 -2.77 8.22
CA ASP A 80 -6.38 -1.52 8.77
C ASP A 80 -6.08 -0.50 7.65
N PHE A 81 -5.58 -0.98 6.51
CA PHE A 81 -5.40 -0.14 5.32
C PHE A 81 -6.72 0.36 4.73
N ARG A 82 -7.78 -0.46 4.69
CA ARG A 82 -9.12 0.01 4.28
C ARG A 82 -9.58 1.16 5.17
N CYS A 83 -9.46 1.02 6.49
CA CYS A 83 -9.82 2.08 7.42
C CYS A 83 -8.99 3.35 7.19
N TRP A 84 -7.67 3.22 7.11
CA TRP A 84 -6.79 4.37 6.88
C TRP A 84 -7.08 5.07 5.54
N SER A 85 -7.38 4.29 4.48
CA SER A 85 -7.80 4.84 3.18
C SER A 85 -9.25 5.36 3.15
N SER A 86 -9.96 5.36 4.29
CA SER A 86 -11.37 5.77 4.41
C SER A 86 -12.32 4.97 3.53
N ARG A 87 -11.97 3.71 3.28
CA ARG A 87 -12.74 2.73 2.49
C ARG A 87 -13.31 1.61 3.35
N CYS A 88 -13.22 1.73 4.67
CA CYS A 88 -13.90 0.82 5.58
C CYS A 88 -15.41 1.05 5.54
N GLU A 89 -16.17 -0.03 5.60
CA GLU A 89 -17.59 -0.01 5.90
C GLU A 89 -17.80 -0.16 7.41
N GLN A 90 -19.01 0.12 7.89
CA GLN A 90 -19.34 -0.04 9.31
C GLN A 90 -19.10 -1.49 9.76
N ILE A 91 -19.43 -2.46 8.91
CA ILE A 91 -19.22 -3.90 9.17
C ILE A 91 -17.74 -4.29 9.34
N ASP A 92 -16.79 -3.54 8.76
CA ASP A 92 -15.35 -3.81 8.92
C ASP A 92 -14.84 -3.52 10.35
N HIS A 93 -15.62 -2.81 11.16
CA HIS A 93 -15.27 -2.36 12.51
C HIS A 93 -16.02 -3.09 13.62
N ILE A 94 -17.03 -3.87 13.26
CA ILE A 94 -17.81 -4.62 14.23
C ILE A 94 -17.07 -5.92 14.52
N THR A 95 -16.75 -6.17 15.79
CA THR A 95 -16.19 -7.46 16.23
C THR A 95 -17.26 -8.55 16.12
N ASP A 96 -16.87 -9.82 16.04
CA ASP A 96 -17.85 -10.92 16.00
C ASP A 96 -18.85 -10.83 17.18
N ASP A 97 -18.35 -10.50 18.37
CA ASP A 97 -19.17 -10.26 19.56
C ASP A 97 -20.06 -9.00 19.42
N GLY A 98 -19.51 -7.94 18.82
CA GLY A 98 -20.23 -6.69 18.57
C GLY A 98 -21.28 -6.80 17.46
N MET A 99 -21.23 -7.83 16.61
CA MET A 99 -22.24 -8.01 15.54
C MET A 99 -23.60 -8.35 16.13
N LEU A 100 -23.62 -9.18 17.17
CA LEU A 100 -24.86 -9.53 17.85
C LEU A 100 -25.43 -8.33 18.61
N GLU A 101 -24.57 -7.57 19.29
CA GLU A 101 -24.97 -6.32 19.95
C GLU A 101 -25.50 -5.29 18.95
N HIS A 102 -24.81 -5.11 17.82
CA HIS A 102 -25.25 -4.20 16.76
C HIS A 102 -26.57 -4.64 16.14
N TYR A 103 -26.77 -5.94 15.92
CA TYR A 103 -28.04 -6.48 15.43
C TYR A 103 -29.18 -6.27 16.43
N ASN A 104 -28.94 -6.55 17.71
CA ASN A 104 -29.93 -6.34 18.77
C ASN A 104 -30.29 -4.86 18.89
N GLN A 105 -29.31 -3.97 18.85
CA GLN A 105 -29.54 -2.53 18.88
C GLN A 105 -30.30 -2.04 17.64
N MET A 106 -29.95 -2.54 16.44
CA MET A 106 -30.70 -2.21 15.22
C MET A 106 -32.15 -2.71 15.28
N MET A 107 -32.42 -3.80 16.00
CA MET A 107 -33.77 -4.34 16.24
C MET A 107 -34.54 -3.56 17.32
N GLU A 108 -33.85 -3.06 18.36
CA GLU A 108 -34.43 -2.23 19.42
C GLU A 108 -34.73 -0.81 18.94
N ASP A 109 -33.90 -0.26 18.05
CA ASP A 109 -34.03 1.06 17.45
C ASP A 109 -34.94 1.09 16.21
N ILE A 110 -35.61 -0.02 15.84
CA ILE A 110 -36.66 0.01 14.80
C ILE A 110 -37.74 0.97 15.30
N PRO A 111 -37.90 2.16 14.70
CA PRO A 111 -38.77 3.18 15.27
C PRO A 111 -40.21 2.66 15.24
N HIS A 112 -40.74 2.35 16.42
CA HIS A 112 -42.17 2.15 16.60
C HIS A 112 -42.91 3.50 16.56
N SER A 113 -42.68 4.33 15.54
CA SER A 113 -43.62 5.39 15.12
C SER A 113 -43.04 6.23 13.99
N TYR A 114 -43.76 6.24 12.87
CA TYR A 114 -43.79 7.34 11.91
C TYR A 114 -44.16 8.63 12.66
N ASP A 115 -43.34 9.70 12.61
CA ASP A 115 -43.73 11.14 12.70
C ASP A 115 -42.61 12.08 13.23
N SER A 116 -41.38 12.02 12.71
CA SER A 116 -40.40 13.09 12.97
C SER A 116 -39.60 13.45 11.71
N GLU A 117 -39.93 14.59 11.11
CA GLU A 117 -39.36 15.10 9.85
C GLU A 117 -38.01 15.83 10.02
N ASP A 118 -37.35 15.75 11.18
CA ASP A 118 -36.21 16.63 11.54
C ASP A 118 -34.88 15.90 11.91
N GLU A 119 -34.60 14.69 11.42
CA GLU A 119 -33.42 13.87 11.83
C GLU A 119 -32.40 13.54 10.71
N GLU A 120 -31.98 14.51 9.89
CA GLU A 120 -30.95 14.24 8.85
C GLU A 120 -29.47 14.34 9.32
N ASP A 121 -29.17 14.84 10.53
CA ASP A 121 -27.79 15.18 10.92
C ASP A 121 -27.11 14.29 11.99
N GLN A 122 -27.81 13.32 12.60
CA GLN A 122 -27.29 12.60 13.79
C GLN A 122 -26.45 11.33 13.48
N ALA A 123 -26.41 10.84 12.24
CA ALA A 123 -25.73 9.57 11.89
C ALA A 123 -24.20 9.67 11.72
N CYS A 124 -23.61 10.86 11.83
CA CYS A 124 -22.20 11.09 11.49
C CYS A 124 -21.19 10.82 12.65
N CYS A 125 -21.65 10.53 13.89
CA CYS A 125 -20.78 10.70 15.06
C CYS A 125 -19.96 9.46 15.50
N TYR A 126 -20.42 8.22 15.32
CA TYR A 126 -19.66 7.04 15.78
C TYR A 126 -18.60 6.54 14.79
N SER A 127 -18.88 6.59 13.49
CA SER A 127 -17.93 6.17 12.44
C SER A 127 -16.75 7.14 12.28
N CYS A 128 -16.95 8.44 12.54
CA CYS A 128 -15.88 9.46 12.47
C CYS A 128 -14.84 9.36 13.59
N LEU A 129 -15.23 8.95 14.81
CA LEU A 129 -14.29 8.80 15.94
C LEU A 129 -13.38 7.58 15.78
N ILE A 130 -13.91 6.45 15.28
CA ILE A 130 -13.11 5.27 14.95
C ILE A 130 -12.08 5.61 13.85
N ARG A 131 -12.49 6.39 12.84
CA ARG A 131 -11.61 6.85 11.74
C ARG A 131 -10.41 7.67 12.22
N ARG A 132 -10.57 8.58 13.19
CA ARG A 132 -9.45 9.42 13.68
C ARG A 132 -8.42 8.62 14.48
N ARG A 133 -8.86 7.69 15.35
CA ARG A 133 -7.94 6.94 16.22
C ARG A 133 -7.07 5.93 15.47
N GLN A 134 -7.56 5.39 14.34
CA GLN A 134 -6.85 4.38 13.56
C GLN A 134 -5.89 4.94 12.50
N ARG A 135 -6.04 6.20 12.06
CA ARG A 135 -5.13 6.79 11.06
C ARG A 135 -3.70 6.97 11.58
N SER A 136 -3.55 7.30 12.87
CA SER A 136 -2.23 7.48 13.49
C SER A 136 -1.44 6.17 13.58
N THR A 137 -2.11 5.03 13.77
CA THR A 137 -1.44 3.75 13.94
C THR A 137 -0.79 3.26 12.65
N VAL A 138 -1.45 3.42 11.51
CA VAL A 138 -0.90 2.96 10.21
C VAL A 138 0.33 3.78 9.80
N ASN A 139 0.33 5.09 10.00
CA ASN A 139 1.50 5.93 9.73
C ASN A 139 2.69 5.51 10.62
N GLN A 140 2.45 5.35 11.92
CA GLN A 140 3.49 4.89 12.86
C GLN A 140 4.00 3.48 12.54
N MET A 141 3.12 2.58 12.08
CA MET A 141 3.51 1.24 11.63
C MET A 141 4.42 1.33 10.40
N PHE A 142 4.07 2.14 9.41
CA PHE A 142 4.91 2.31 8.22
C PHE A 142 6.24 3.00 8.52
N ASP A 143 6.30 3.96 9.45
CA ASP A 143 7.55 4.61 9.83
C ASP A 143 8.56 3.62 10.41
N LYS A 144 8.10 2.68 11.25
CA LYS A 144 8.94 1.59 11.77
C LYS A 144 9.44 0.69 10.64
N LEU A 145 8.53 0.25 9.76
CA LEU A 145 8.87 -0.68 8.66
C LEU A 145 9.70 -0.02 7.56
N SER A 146 9.60 1.31 7.38
CA SER A 146 10.42 2.06 6.43
C SER A 146 11.92 2.00 6.77
N LYS A 147 12.25 1.91 8.07
CA LYS A 147 13.62 1.75 8.54
C LYS A 147 14.19 0.38 8.15
N VAL A 148 13.37 -0.67 8.18
CA VAL A 148 13.74 -2.02 7.75
C VAL A 148 14.05 -2.04 6.24
N LEU A 149 13.21 -1.39 5.42
CA LEU A 149 13.46 -1.25 3.98
C LEU A 149 14.79 -0.55 3.68
N LEU A 150 15.07 0.54 4.38
CA LEU A 150 16.30 1.30 4.17
C LEU A 150 17.53 0.51 4.64
N ARG A 151 17.45 -0.13 5.81
CA ARG A 151 18.55 -0.90 6.41
C ARG A 151 18.89 -2.14 5.58
N ASP A 152 17.91 -2.95 5.23
CA ASP A 152 18.15 -4.30 4.71
C ASP A 152 18.16 -4.35 3.17
N PHE A 153 17.46 -3.41 2.52
CA PHE A 153 17.34 -3.35 1.06
C PHE A 153 17.93 -2.08 0.44
N GLY A 154 18.22 -1.05 1.24
CA GLY A 154 18.70 0.23 0.72
C GLY A 154 17.65 0.95 -0.14
N LEU A 155 16.36 0.75 0.17
CA LEU A 155 15.22 1.35 -0.53
C LEU A 155 14.41 2.21 0.44
N LYS A 156 13.75 3.24 -0.11
CA LYS A 156 12.74 4.03 0.60
C LYS A 156 11.34 3.65 0.10
N VAL A 157 10.34 3.94 0.92
CA VAL A 157 8.94 3.81 0.56
C VAL A 157 8.30 5.19 0.51
N TRP A 158 7.51 5.43 -0.53
CA TRP A 158 6.66 6.60 -0.65
C TRP A 158 5.22 6.12 -0.71
N MET A 159 4.35 6.79 0.03
CA MET A 159 2.92 6.49 0.07
C MET A 159 2.12 7.78 0.00
N SER A 160 1.10 7.81 -0.84
CA SER A 160 0.18 8.95 -0.91
C SER A 160 -1.17 8.53 -1.43
N HIS A 161 -2.20 9.29 -1.05
CA HIS A 161 -3.50 9.25 -1.68
C HIS A 161 -3.40 9.95 -3.04
N VAL A 162 -3.54 9.19 -4.12
CA VAL A 162 -3.44 9.69 -5.48
C VAL A 162 -4.83 9.70 -6.10
N ARG A 163 -5.20 10.84 -6.71
CA ARG A 163 -6.32 10.92 -7.64
C ARG A 163 -5.79 10.59 -9.03
N THR A 164 -6.27 9.50 -9.62
CA THR A 164 -5.93 9.16 -11.01
C THR A 164 -6.83 9.96 -11.94
N ALA A 165 -6.23 10.80 -12.77
CA ALA A 165 -6.95 11.53 -13.81
C ALA A 165 -7.71 10.58 -14.75
N GLY A 166 -8.94 10.93 -15.13
CA GLY A 166 -9.75 10.17 -16.08
C GLY A 166 -10.74 9.16 -15.48
N ILE A 167 -10.91 9.12 -14.15
CA ILE A 167 -12.05 8.44 -13.53
C ILE A 167 -13.15 9.48 -13.33
N ASP A 168 -14.22 9.41 -14.11
CA ASP A 168 -15.36 10.33 -14.01
C ASP A 168 -15.92 10.35 -12.59
N GLU A 169 -15.90 11.52 -11.95
CA GLU A 169 -16.33 11.73 -10.56
C GLU A 169 -17.84 11.48 -10.36
N VAL A 170 -18.61 11.38 -11.45
CA VAL A 170 -20.07 11.40 -11.45
C VAL A 170 -20.68 10.16 -10.81
N THR A 171 -20.00 9.00 -10.80
CA THR A 171 -20.63 7.74 -10.35
C THR A 171 -20.17 7.24 -8.98
N ASP A 172 -19.06 7.71 -8.42
CA ASP A 172 -18.65 7.29 -7.08
C ASP A 172 -17.54 8.16 -6.47
N LYS A 173 -17.93 9.13 -5.63
CA LYS A 173 -16.98 10.01 -4.91
C LYS A 173 -15.98 9.22 -4.04
N ASN A 174 -16.32 8.00 -3.64
CA ASN A 174 -15.45 7.14 -2.84
C ASN A 174 -14.42 6.35 -3.68
N LYS A 175 -14.61 6.22 -5.00
CA LYS A 175 -13.66 5.50 -5.88
C LYS A 175 -12.50 6.36 -6.37
N ALA A 176 -12.56 7.69 -6.31
CA ALA A 176 -11.56 8.55 -6.94
C ALA A 176 -10.21 8.62 -6.21
N GLN A 177 -10.12 8.19 -4.94
CA GLN A 177 -8.89 8.30 -4.15
C GLN A 177 -8.31 6.92 -3.87
N PHE A 178 -7.22 6.56 -4.56
CA PHE A 178 -6.48 5.34 -4.30
C PHE A 178 -5.17 5.68 -3.60
N THR A 179 -4.86 5.01 -2.50
CA THR A 179 -3.51 5.10 -1.97
C THR A 179 -2.59 4.20 -2.76
N LYS A 180 -1.52 4.79 -3.28
CA LYS A 180 -0.43 4.08 -3.93
C LYS A 180 0.80 4.03 -3.04
N ALA A 181 1.54 2.93 -3.13
CA ALA A 181 2.86 2.79 -2.54
C ALA A 181 3.89 2.60 -3.65
N TYR A 182 5.02 3.27 -3.51
CA TYR A 182 6.16 3.19 -4.40
C TYR A 182 7.40 2.84 -3.60
N LEU A 183 8.13 1.81 -4.03
CA LEU A 183 9.50 1.58 -3.59
C LEU A 183 10.41 2.39 -4.50
N TYR A 184 11.37 3.13 -3.94
CA TYR A 184 12.28 3.95 -4.73
C TYR A 184 13.69 4.02 -4.11
N LEU A 185 14.67 4.43 -4.91
CA LEU A 185 16.06 4.57 -4.48
C LEU A 185 16.26 5.85 -3.65
N PRO A 186 17.13 5.85 -2.63
CA PRO A 186 17.43 7.04 -1.83
C PRO A 186 18.05 8.22 -2.60
N ALA A 187 18.63 7.98 -3.78
CA ALA A 187 19.24 8.99 -4.65
C ALA A 187 18.16 9.72 -5.47
N SER A 188 17.24 10.38 -4.75
CA SER A 188 16.18 11.18 -5.32
C SER A 188 16.52 12.66 -5.27
N THR A 189 16.01 13.39 -6.24
CA THR A 189 16.03 14.85 -6.28
C THR A 189 14.65 15.33 -5.84
N PHE A 190 14.62 16.33 -4.97
CA PHE A 190 13.36 16.90 -4.48
C PHE A 190 13.41 18.42 -4.49
N ALA A 191 12.25 19.02 -4.71
CA ALA A 191 11.98 20.43 -4.52
C ALA A 191 10.83 20.53 -3.51
N VAL A 192 10.96 21.45 -2.57
CA VAL A 192 9.86 21.82 -1.67
C VAL A 192 9.31 23.13 -2.19
N GLN A 193 8.01 23.17 -2.40
CA GLN A 193 7.34 24.36 -2.87
C GLN A 193 6.33 24.79 -1.82
N GLU A 194 6.56 25.96 -1.24
CA GLU A 194 5.59 26.60 -0.37
C GLU A 194 4.50 27.25 -1.23
N TRP A 195 3.25 27.04 -0.83
CA TRP A 195 2.10 27.66 -1.47
C TRP A 195 1.53 28.67 -0.50
N ASP A 196 1.49 29.92 -0.93
CA ASP A 196 0.58 30.88 -0.33
C ASP A 196 -0.78 30.68 -0.99
N PRO A 197 -1.79 30.17 -0.26
CA PRO A 197 -3.13 30.14 -0.79
C PRO A 197 -3.56 31.59 -0.97
N ILE A 198 -3.50 32.09 -2.22
CA ILE A 198 -4.10 33.37 -2.57
C ILE A 198 -5.61 33.14 -2.52
N PHE A 199 -6.17 33.26 -1.32
CA PHE A 199 -7.60 33.42 -1.14
C PHE A 199 -7.93 34.78 -1.74
N GLY A 200 -8.24 34.80 -3.04
CA GLY A 200 -8.84 35.98 -3.63
C GLY A 200 -10.06 36.33 -2.79
N GLU A 201 -10.08 37.54 -2.23
CA GLU A 201 -11.27 38.09 -1.58
C GLU A 201 -12.41 37.98 -2.60
N TYR A 202 -13.25 36.95 -2.44
CA TYR A 202 -14.35 36.72 -3.35
C TYR A 202 -15.46 37.72 -3.02
N SER A 203 -15.31 38.97 -3.45
CA SER A 203 -16.46 39.81 -3.73
C SER A 203 -17.17 39.19 -4.93
N TYR A 204 -18.38 38.66 -4.73
CA TYR A 204 -19.26 38.13 -5.77
C TYR A 204 -19.18 38.97 -7.07
N SER A 205 -18.49 38.47 -8.10
CA SER A 205 -18.45 39.08 -9.43
C SER A 205 -18.48 37.97 -10.49
N PRO A 206 -19.43 38.02 -11.46
CA PRO A 206 -19.86 36.83 -12.20
C PRO A 206 -19.03 36.50 -13.45
N ARG A 207 -17.71 36.74 -13.45
CA ARG A 207 -16.81 36.27 -14.51
C ARG A 207 -15.43 35.95 -13.96
N ARG A 208 -15.28 34.76 -13.37
CA ARG A 208 -13.95 34.18 -13.11
C ARG A 208 -13.33 33.80 -14.45
N GLN A 209 -12.37 34.57 -14.94
CA GLN A 209 -11.40 34.03 -15.89
C GLN A 209 -10.49 33.04 -15.13
N PRO A 210 -10.21 31.85 -15.68
CA PRO A 210 -9.18 30.98 -15.11
C PRO A 210 -7.85 31.72 -15.22
N LYS A 211 -7.41 32.35 -14.12
CA LYS A 211 -6.03 32.79 -14.00
C LYS A 211 -5.24 31.53 -13.70
N GLU A 212 -4.49 31.06 -14.68
CA GLU A 212 -3.52 29.98 -14.48
C GLU A 212 -2.51 30.45 -13.43
N SER A 213 -2.66 29.98 -12.19
CA SER A 213 -1.65 30.14 -11.16
C SER A 213 -0.61 29.04 -11.38
N GLY A 214 0.47 29.38 -12.07
CA GLY A 214 1.61 28.49 -12.28
C GLY A 214 2.68 28.71 -11.22
N SER A 215 3.41 27.64 -10.92
CA SER A 215 4.66 27.71 -10.16
C SER A 215 5.67 26.80 -10.83
N ALA A 216 6.93 27.22 -10.84
CA ALA A 216 8.01 26.49 -11.49
C ALA A 216 9.13 26.28 -10.49
N SER A 217 9.50 25.03 -10.30
CA SER A 217 10.69 24.64 -9.53
C SER A 217 11.61 23.84 -10.45
N SER A 218 12.91 24.15 -10.42
CA SER A 218 13.91 23.34 -11.12
C SER A 218 14.07 22.01 -10.39
N LEU A 219 13.93 20.91 -11.12
CA LEU A 219 14.12 19.56 -10.60
C LEU A 219 15.15 18.86 -11.49
N ASP A 220 16.27 18.48 -10.90
CA ASP A 220 17.27 17.68 -11.61
C ASP A 220 16.73 16.27 -11.83
N VAL A 221 16.94 15.71 -13.01
CA VAL A 221 16.56 14.32 -13.28
C VAL A 221 17.59 13.41 -12.61
N PRO A 222 17.18 12.48 -11.73
CA PRO A 222 18.12 11.56 -11.10
C PRO A 222 18.83 10.71 -12.17
N PRO A 223 20.14 10.42 -12.01
CA PRO A 223 20.88 9.63 -12.97
C PRO A 223 20.24 8.26 -13.17
N THR A 224 20.45 7.65 -14.34
CA THR A 224 19.98 6.29 -14.61
C THR A 224 20.55 5.33 -13.56
N PRO A 225 19.72 4.45 -12.96
CA PRO A 225 20.17 3.58 -11.89
C PRO A 225 21.20 2.58 -12.39
N SER A 226 22.25 2.37 -11.62
CA SER A 226 23.23 1.32 -11.88
C SER A 226 22.60 -0.08 -11.79
N MET A 227 23.25 -1.08 -12.37
CA MET A 227 22.83 -2.50 -12.26
C MET A 227 22.73 -2.96 -10.80
N ASP A 228 23.62 -2.49 -9.93
CA ASP A 228 23.58 -2.81 -8.49
C ASP A 228 22.36 -2.21 -7.80
N SER A 229 21.98 -0.98 -8.18
CA SER A 229 20.76 -0.34 -7.69
C SER A 229 19.50 -1.08 -8.16
N LEU A 230 19.48 -1.56 -9.40
CA LEU A 230 18.40 -2.40 -9.92
C LEU A 230 18.30 -3.74 -9.18
N ALA A 231 19.44 -4.36 -8.86
CA ALA A 231 19.47 -5.60 -8.08
C ALA A 231 18.88 -5.45 -6.66
N ARG A 232 18.85 -4.23 -6.09
CA ARG A 232 18.17 -3.96 -4.82
C ARG A 232 16.66 -4.09 -4.93
N PHE A 233 16.07 -3.59 -6.02
CA PHE A 233 14.64 -3.80 -6.30
C PHE A 233 14.31 -5.28 -6.47
N ASP A 234 15.07 -5.99 -7.30
CA ASP A 234 14.86 -7.42 -7.53
C ASP A 234 14.94 -8.21 -6.21
N ARG A 235 15.93 -7.89 -5.37
CA ARG A 235 16.10 -8.51 -4.06
C ARG A 235 14.93 -8.21 -3.13
N ALA A 236 14.50 -6.97 -3.02
CA ALA A 236 13.38 -6.57 -2.16
C ALA A 236 12.06 -7.19 -2.63
N LEU A 237 11.76 -7.13 -3.93
CA LEU A 237 10.53 -7.69 -4.50
C LEU A 237 10.49 -9.21 -4.34
N LYS A 238 11.62 -9.91 -4.49
CA LYS A 238 11.73 -11.35 -4.25
C LYS A 238 11.56 -11.67 -2.76
N ALA A 239 12.37 -11.05 -1.90
CA ALA A 239 12.40 -11.32 -0.46
C ALA A 239 11.10 -10.96 0.25
N LEU A 240 10.35 -9.98 -0.26
CA LEU A 240 9.03 -9.60 0.25
C LEU A 240 7.88 -10.21 -0.57
N SER A 241 8.19 -11.01 -1.60
CA SER A 241 7.23 -11.63 -2.53
C SER A 241 6.17 -10.65 -3.06
N LEU A 242 6.61 -9.44 -3.37
CA LEU A 242 5.75 -8.38 -3.89
C LEU A 242 5.58 -8.55 -5.40
N ARG A 243 4.35 -8.31 -5.86
CA ARG A 243 4.03 -8.21 -7.28
C ARG A 243 3.82 -6.76 -7.65
N THR A 244 4.26 -6.38 -8.84
CA THR A 244 4.01 -5.03 -9.33
C THR A 244 2.63 -4.92 -9.94
N VAL A 245 2.08 -3.71 -9.96
CA VAL A 245 0.72 -3.48 -10.48
C VAL A 245 0.65 -3.78 -11.98
N CYS A 246 1.72 -3.52 -12.74
CA CYS A 246 1.80 -3.85 -14.16
C CYS A 246 1.65 -5.37 -14.42
N ASP A 247 2.19 -6.22 -13.54
CA ASP A 247 2.07 -7.68 -13.69
C ASP A 247 0.62 -8.15 -13.48
N ALA A 248 -0.13 -7.45 -12.63
CA ALA A 248 -1.51 -7.84 -12.29
C ALA A 248 -2.46 -7.61 -13.47
N GLN A 249 -2.33 -6.49 -14.18
CA GLN A 249 -3.18 -6.17 -15.34
C GLN A 249 -2.97 -7.15 -16.49
N ALA A 250 -1.71 -7.53 -16.78
CA ALA A 250 -1.40 -8.52 -17.82
C ALA A 250 -1.99 -9.93 -17.52
N SER A 251 -2.24 -10.25 -16.24
CA SER A 251 -2.84 -11.52 -15.86
C SER A 251 -4.37 -11.53 -15.90
N SER A 252 -5.01 -10.35 -15.89
CA SER A 252 -6.47 -10.19 -15.80
C SER A 252 -7.17 -10.13 -17.16
N SER A 253 -6.44 -9.92 -18.26
CA SER A 253 -7.02 -9.76 -19.59
C SER A 253 -7.24 -11.08 -20.33
N LYS A 254 -7.34 -12.22 -19.65
CA LYS A 254 -7.80 -13.44 -20.32
C LYS A 254 -9.27 -13.23 -20.67
N PRO A 255 -9.65 -13.27 -21.95
CA PRO A 255 -11.06 -13.23 -22.32
C PRO A 255 -11.76 -14.38 -21.58
N VAL A 256 -12.91 -14.09 -20.99
CA VAL A 256 -13.80 -15.11 -20.44
C VAL A 256 -14.29 -15.92 -21.64
N VAL A 257 -13.55 -16.97 -21.99
CA VAL A 257 -14.00 -17.98 -22.93
C VAL A 257 -14.99 -18.82 -22.16
N TRP A 258 -16.27 -18.66 -22.50
CA TRP A 258 -17.33 -19.52 -22.00
C TRP A 258 -17.04 -20.97 -22.42
N PRO A 259 -17.27 -21.95 -21.54
CA PRO A 259 -16.92 -23.33 -21.81
C PRO A 259 -17.86 -23.90 -22.88
N GLU A 260 -17.39 -23.97 -24.13
CA GLU A 260 -17.93 -24.90 -25.11
C GLU A 260 -17.02 -26.14 -25.15
N GLY A 261 -17.65 -27.29 -24.93
CA GLY A 261 -17.24 -28.66 -25.29
C GLY A 261 -15.76 -29.02 -25.42
N ASP A 262 -15.37 -29.96 -24.56
CA ASP A 262 -14.37 -31.01 -24.78
C ASP A 262 -12.86 -30.71 -24.66
N GLN A 263 -12.35 -31.24 -23.55
CA GLN A 263 -11.04 -31.87 -23.32
C GLN A 263 -9.95 -31.57 -24.35
N GLN A 264 -9.13 -30.55 -24.07
CA GLN A 264 -7.82 -30.44 -24.68
C GLN A 264 -6.77 -30.18 -23.58
N GLU A 265 -5.84 -31.13 -23.42
CA GLU A 265 -4.67 -31.05 -22.54
C GLU A 265 -3.91 -29.76 -22.80
N SER A 266 -4.07 -28.79 -21.90
CA SER A 266 -3.40 -27.50 -22.01
C SER A 266 -1.91 -27.69 -21.75
N THR A 267 -1.12 -27.61 -22.81
CA THR A 267 0.33 -27.43 -22.73
C THR A 267 0.63 -26.21 -21.86
N ALA A 268 1.37 -26.43 -20.77
CA ALA A 268 1.73 -25.41 -19.80
C ALA A 268 2.56 -24.30 -20.46
N SER A 269 1.89 -23.29 -21.00
CA SER A 269 2.53 -22.11 -21.55
C SER A 269 3.38 -21.45 -20.47
N GLN A 270 4.69 -21.59 -20.64
CA GLN A 270 5.72 -21.07 -19.76
C GLN A 270 5.59 -19.54 -19.73
N LYS A 271 4.90 -19.01 -18.72
CA LYS A 271 4.73 -17.56 -18.56
C LYS A 271 6.11 -16.94 -18.37
N VAL A 272 6.58 -16.23 -19.40
CA VAL A 272 7.81 -15.42 -19.33
C VAL A 272 7.65 -14.45 -18.16
N LYS A 273 8.48 -14.64 -17.13
CA LYS A 273 8.46 -13.82 -15.93
C LYS A 273 9.07 -12.46 -16.28
N ILE A 274 8.22 -11.50 -16.65
CA ILE A 274 8.64 -10.12 -16.91
C ILE A 274 9.21 -9.57 -15.60
N ARG A 275 10.46 -9.13 -15.63
CA ARG A 275 11.06 -8.44 -14.48
C ARG A 275 10.49 -7.02 -14.41
N PRO A 276 9.95 -6.61 -13.26
CA PRO A 276 9.47 -5.24 -13.11
C PRO A 276 10.63 -4.27 -13.21
N LYS A 277 10.60 -3.42 -14.25
CA LYS A 277 11.59 -2.36 -14.42
C LYS A 277 11.12 -1.11 -13.67
N PRO A 278 11.97 -0.51 -12.81
CA PRO A 278 11.63 0.76 -12.19
C PRO A 278 11.43 1.82 -13.27
N LYS A 279 10.48 2.71 -13.04
CA LYS A 279 10.14 3.82 -13.93
C LYS A 279 10.47 5.12 -13.26
N LEU A 280 10.95 6.09 -14.04
CA LEU A 280 11.10 7.46 -13.56
C LEU A 280 9.71 8.00 -13.24
N THR A 281 9.49 8.34 -11.97
CA THR A 281 8.19 8.71 -11.43
C THR A 281 8.32 10.01 -10.66
N MET A 282 7.43 10.96 -10.94
CA MET A 282 7.27 12.17 -10.15
C MET A 282 6.27 11.92 -9.02
N LEU A 283 6.73 12.12 -7.79
CA LEU A 283 6.02 11.88 -6.55
C LEU A 283 5.70 13.23 -5.91
N ILE A 284 4.41 13.56 -5.79
CA ILE A 284 3.95 14.84 -5.25
C ILE A 284 3.21 14.58 -3.94
N ARG A 285 3.67 15.17 -2.84
CA ARG A 285 3.05 15.05 -1.51
C ARG A 285 2.82 16.44 -0.93
N ASN A 286 1.62 16.70 -0.43
CA ASN A 286 1.39 17.86 0.43
C ASN A 286 1.94 17.55 1.84
N CYS A 287 2.75 18.45 2.37
CA CYS A 287 3.45 18.39 3.66
C CYS A 287 2.71 19.18 4.76
N ASP A 288 1.42 19.47 4.57
CA ASP A 288 0.55 19.90 5.66
C ASP A 288 0.37 18.76 6.67
N ASP A 289 1.37 18.60 7.53
CA ASP A 289 1.30 17.73 8.70
C ASP A 289 0.43 18.37 9.81
N SER A 290 0.02 19.63 9.65
CA SER A 290 -0.66 20.39 10.72
C SER A 290 -2.09 19.94 10.99
N GLU A 291 -2.87 19.44 10.03
CA GLU A 291 -4.27 19.06 10.27
C GLU A 291 -4.78 18.00 9.28
N TRP A 292 -4.77 16.72 9.70
CA TRP A 292 -5.57 15.63 9.11
C TRP A 292 -6.10 14.67 10.16
#